data_AF-A0A2I1R120-F1
#
_entry.id   AF-A0A2I1R120-F1
#
_cell.length_a   1.000
_cell.length_b   1.000
_cell.length_c   1.000
_cell.angle_alpha   90.00
_cell.angle_beta   90.00
_cell.angle_gamma   90.00
#
_symmetry.space_group_name_H-M   'P 1'
#
loop_
_entity.id
_entity.type
_entity.pdbx_description
1 polymer ?
#
loop_
_entity_poly.entity_id
_entity_poly.type
_entity_poly.pdbx_seq_one_letter_code
_entity_poly.pdbx_strand_id
1 'polypeptide(L)'
;MSTWTDPAQWARVPSASLEDLARHRVFAPDTDVHADERPEVEAAAQVVWRRMHLDPIDVDDEIRAAVTARRDADAQLDAAVAKARRLGRSWADIGVATGMTRQSANERWKDRM
;
A
#
# COMPACT_ATOMS: atom_id res chain seq x y z
N MET A 1 -1.06 27.04 -25.83
CA MET A 1 -2.17 26.30 -25.20
C MET A 1 -1.65 24.88 -25.03
N SER A 2 -1.30 24.44 -23.82
CA SER A 2 -0.88 23.04 -23.61
C SER A 2 -2.11 22.20 -23.44
N THR A 3 -2.41 21.36 -24.42
CA THR A 3 -3.44 20.33 -24.30
C THR A 3 -2.93 19.28 -23.33
N TRP A 4 -3.56 19.17 -22.15
CA TRP A 4 -3.30 18.05 -21.26
C TRP A 4 -3.64 16.76 -22.00
N THR A 5 -2.71 15.81 -22.01
CA THR A 5 -2.91 14.47 -22.58
C THR A 5 -2.61 13.47 -21.48
N ASP A 6 -3.44 12.44 -21.37
CA ASP A 6 -3.23 11.39 -20.39
C ASP A 6 -1.88 10.69 -20.63
N PRO A 7 -1.08 10.40 -19.58
CA PRO A 7 0.18 9.68 -19.72
C PRO A 7 0.02 8.24 -20.22
N ALA A 8 -1.14 7.58 -20.01
CA ALA A 8 -1.47 6.29 -20.60
C ALA A 8 -2.29 6.49 -21.88
N GLN A 9 -1.59 6.59 -23.01
CA GLN A 9 -2.21 6.64 -24.32
C GLN A 9 -2.56 5.25 -24.85
N TRP A 10 -3.70 5.17 -25.52
CA TRP A 10 -4.16 3.99 -26.25
C TRP A 10 -3.95 4.19 -27.75
N ALA A 11 -3.50 3.13 -28.43
CA ALA A 11 -3.20 3.16 -29.85
C ALA A 11 -4.07 2.15 -30.61
N ARG A 12 -4.68 2.59 -31.70
CA ARG A 12 -5.31 1.68 -32.67
C ARG A 12 -4.24 0.97 -33.49
N VAL A 13 -4.37 -0.35 -33.63
CA VAL A 13 -3.48 -1.18 -34.46
C VAL A 13 -4.22 -1.75 -35.68
N PRO A 14 -3.53 -2.04 -36.79
CA PRO A 14 -4.19 -2.35 -38.07
C PRO A 14 -4.68 -3.80 -38.21
N SER A 15 -4.37 -4.70 -37.26
CA SER A 15 -4.82 -6.09 -37.31
C SER A 15 -5.04 -6.68 -35.93
N ALA A 16 -5.96 -7.65 -35.83
CA ALA A 16 -6.27 -8.37 -34.60
C ALA A 16 -5.03 -9.08 -34.01
N SER A 17 -4.12 -9.55 -34.86
CA SER A 17 -2.88 -10.20 -34.43
C SER A 17 -1.90 -9.26 -33.70
N LEU A 18 -2.11 -7.95 -33.77
CA LEU A 18 -1.31 -6.93 -33.10
C LEU A 18 -2.00 -6.35 -31.86
N GLU A 19 -3.21 -6.82 -31.54
CA GLU A 19 -3.93 -6.40 -30.34
C GLU A 19 -3.18 -6.85 -29.09
N ASP A 20 -3.00 -5.91 -28.17
CA ASP A 20 -2.36 -6.11 -26.89
C ASP A 20 -2.89 -5.06 -25.91
N LEU A 21 -3.98 -5.39 -25.24
CA LEU A 21 -4.65 -4.49 -24.30
C LEU A 21 -3.75 -4.15 -23.09
N ALA A 22 -2.81 -5.03 -22.72
CA ALA A 22 -1.85 -4.77 -21.66
C ALA A 22 -0.80 -3.72 -22.07
N ARG A 23 -0.59 -3.52 -23.38
CA ARG A 23 0.22 -2.44 -23.96
C ARG A 23 -0.62 -1.31 -24.56
N HIS A 24 -1.91 -1.26 -24.22
CA HIS A 24 -2.88 -0.26 -24.69
C HIS A 24 -3.03 -0.23 -26.22
N ARG A 25 -2.87 -1.39 -26.88
CA ARG A 25 -3.03 -1.55 -28.32
C ARG A 25 -4.33 -2.26 -28.62
N VAL A 26 -5.26 -1.58 -29.28
CA VAL A 26 -6.60 -2.11 -29.58
C VAL A 26 -6.73 -2.26 -31.09
N PHE A 27 -7.10 -3.45 -31.54
CA PHE A 27 -7.51 -3.61 -32.92
C PHE A 27 -8.95 -3.15 -33.07
N ALA A 28 -9.18 -2.28 -34.04
CA ALA A 28 -10.51 -1.88 -34.47
C ALA A 28 -10.44 -1.51 -35.95
N PRO A 29 -11.38 -1.98 -36.78
CA PRO A 29 -11.54 -1.46 -38.14
C PRO A 29 -11.73 0.07 -38.11
N ASP A 30 -11.30 0.78 -39.16
CA ASP A 30 -11.48 2.24 -39.23
C ASP A 30 -12.94 2.68 -39.13
N THR A 31 -13.87 1.80 -39.51
CA THR A 31 -15.31 2.01 -39.40
C THR A 31 -15.85 1.90 -37.97
N ASP A 32 -15.11 1.23 -37.08
CA ASP A 32 -15.49 1.07 -35.68
C ASP A 32 -14.87 2.19 -34.85
N VAL A 33 -15.65 3.23 -34.61
CA VAL A 33 -15.23 4.39 -33.80
C VAL A 33 -15.34 4.12 -32.30
N HIS A 34 -16.06 3.07 -31.89
CA HIS A 34 -16.43 2.76 -30.49
C HIS A 34 -15.72 1.50 -29.97
N ALA A 35 -14.47 1.30 -30.36
CA ALA A 35 -13.66 0.17 -29.91
C ALA A 35 -13.50 0.12 -28.38
N ASP A 36 -13.69 1.24 -27.69
CA ASP A 36 -13.70 1.39 -26.24
C ASP A 36 -14.93 0.77 -25.56
N GLU A 37 -16.06 0.60 -26.27
CA GLU A 37 -17.26 -0.05 -25.74
C GLU A 37 -17.13 -1.59 -25.69
N ARG A 38 -16.06 -2.16 -26.26
CA ARG A 38 -15.75 -3.59 -26.12
C ARG A 38 -15.47 -3.91 -24.65
N PRO A 39 -16.17 -4.88 -24.04
CA PRO A 39 -16.01 -5.18 -22.60
C PRO A 39 -14.57 -5.43 -22.15
N GLU A 40 -13.76 -6.09 -22.98
CA GLU A 40 -12.36 -6.36 -22.71
C GLU A 40 -11.48 -5.09 -22.75
N VAL A 41 -11.80 -4.14 -23.63
CA VAL A 41 -11.10 -2.85 -23.73
C VAL A 41 -11.49 -1.96 -22.55
N GLU A 42 -12.78 -1.91 -22.23
CA GLU A 42 -13.30 -1.21 -21.04
C GLU A 42 -12.64 -1.76 -19.77
N ALA A 43 -12.60 -3.08 -19.58
CA ALA A 43 -11.98 -3.71 -18.43
C ALA A 43 -10.48 -3.36 -18.32
N ALA A 44 -9.76 -3.35 -19.43
CA ALA A 44 -8.35 -2.99 -19.46
C ALA A 44 -8.13 -1.49 -19.16
N ALA A 45 -8.99 -0.61 -19.68
CA ALA A 45 -8.96 0.83 -19.36
C ALA A 45 -9.30 1.09 -17.88
N GLN A 46 -10.27 0.37 -17.31
CA GLN A 46 -10.59 0.45 -15.88
C GLN A 46 -9.39 0.04 -15.01
N VAL A 47 -8.62 -0.98 -15.41
CA VAL A 47 -7.39 -1.37 -14.69
C VAL A 47 -6.35 -0.25 -14.70
N VAL A 48 -6.14 0.40 -15.85
CA VAL A 48 -5.24 1.56 -15.94
C VAL A 48 -5.71 2.70 -15.04
N TRP A 49 -6.99 3.03 -15.11
CA TRP A 49 -7.57 4.10 -14.30
C TRP A 49 -7.40 3.83 -12.80
N ARG A 50 -7.73 2.62 -12.34
CA ARG A 50 -7.57 2.23 -10.93
C ARG A 50 -6.12 2.35 -10.49
N ARG A 51 -5.16 1.89 -11.30
CA ARG A 51 -3.74 1.99 -10.97
C ARG A 51 -3.25 3.42 -10.85
N MET A 52 -3.73 4.32 -11.70
CA MET A 52 -3.27 5.71 -11.68
C MET A 52 -3.92 6.54 -10.58
N HIS A 53 -5.15 6.19 -10.17
CA HIS A 53 -5.96 7.06 -9.33
C HIS A 53 -6.28 6.46 -7.96
N LEU A 54 -6.42 5.14 -7.86
CA LEU A 54 -6.73 4.45 -6.61
C LEU A 54 -5.49 3.90 -5.92
N ASP A 55 -4.58 3.22 -6.64
CA ASP A 55 -3.37 2.63 -6.01
C ASP A 55 -2.59 3.66 -5.16
N PRO A 56 -2.39 4.93 -5.57
CA PRO A 56 -1.71 5.92 -4.73
C PRO A 56 -2.47 6.22 -3.42
N ILE A 57 -3.80 6.27 -3.47
CA ILE A 57 -4.64 6.49 -2.29
C ILE A 57 -4.58 5.26 -1.38
N ASP A 58 -4.70 4.07 -1.96
CA ASP A 58 -4.66 2.80 -1.26
C ASP A 58 -3.32 2.58 -0.56
N VAL A 59 -2.19 2.91 -1.20
CA VAL A 59 -0.86 2.84 -0.58
C VAL A 59 -0.74 3.79 0.62
N ASP A 60 -1.25 5.02 0.52
CA ASP A 60 -1.24 5.95 1.65
C ASP A 60 -2.14 5.47 2.80
N ASP A 61 -3.27 4.83 2.49
CA ASP A 61 -4.14 4.18 3.47
C ASP A 61 -3.46 2.98 4.14
N GLU A 62 -2.78 2.13 3.39
CA GLU A 62 -1.99 1.01 3.90
C GLU A 62 -0.88 1.49 4.86
N ILE A 63 -0.15 2.55 4.48
CA ILE A 63 0.88 3.16 5.33
C ILE A 63 0.26 3.69 6.63
N ARG A 64 -0.87 4.41 6.55
CA ARG A 64 -1.57 4.94 7.73
C ARG A 64 -2.07 3.81 8.64
N ALA A 65 -2.60 2.74 8.07
CA ALA A 65 -3.01 1.55 8.81
C ALA A 65 -1.81 0.91 9.53
N ALA A 66 -0.69 0.73 8.83
CA ALA A 66 0.53 0.17 9.42
C ALA A 66 1.11 1.04 10.55
N VAL A 67 1.09 2.38 10.39
CA VAL A 67 1.51 3.31 11.45
C VAL A 67 0.60 3.22 12.67
N THR A 68 -0.70 3.09 12.47
CA THR A 68 -1.69 2.91 13.55
C THR A 68 -1.44 1.59 14.28
N ALA A 69 -1.33 0.49 13.55
CA ALA A 69 -1.04 -0.82 14.12
C ALA A 69 0.27 -0.85 14.92
N ARG A 70 1.32 -0.16 14.44
CA ARG A 70 2.58 -0.02 15.18
C ARG A 70 2.38 0.73 16.50
N ARG A 71 1.63 1.83 16.49
CA ARG A 71 1.35 2.63 17.71
C ARG A 71 0.57 1.80 18.73
N ASP A 72 -0.42 1.03 18.28
CA ASP A 72 -1.22 0.18 19.15
C ASP A 72 -0.37 -0.95 19.76
N ALA A 73 0.49 -1.58 18.95
CA ALA A 73 1.44 -2.58 19.43
C ALA A 73 2.44 -2.01 20.45
N ASP A 74 2.96 -0.80 20.21
CA ASP A 74 3.84 -0.12 21.17
C ASP A 74 3.11 0.19 22.49
N ALA A 75 1.86 0.66 22.43
CA ALA A 75 1.05 0.91 23.62
C ALA A 75 0.75 -0.38 24.39
N GLN A 76 0.46 -1.48 23.69
CA GLN A 76 0.27 -2.80 24.28
C GLN A 76 1.55 -3.30 24.96
N LEU A 77 2.71 -3.09 24.34
CA LEU A 77 4.01 -3.44 24.91
C LEU A 77 4.28 -2.63 26.18
N ASP A 78 4.06 -1.31 26.16
CA ASP A 78 4.24 -0.45 27.33
C ASP A 78 3.33 -0.90 28.50
N ALA A 79 2.07 -1.25 28.21
CA ALA A 79 1.14 -1.79 29.21
C ALA A 79 1.58 -3.16 29.77
N ALA A 80 2.11 -4.05 28.92
CA ALA A 80 2.62 -5.35 29.34
C ALA A 80 3.85 -5.21 30.25
N VAL A 81 4.77 -4.30 29.92
CA VAL A 81 5.98 -4.01 30.71
C VAL A 81 5.57 -3.39 32.06
N ALA A 82 4.59 -2.47 32.09
CA ALA A 82 4.06 -1.93 33.34
C ALA A 82 3.45 -3.01 34.23
N LYS A 83 2.68 -3.93 33.65
CA LYS A 83 2.15 -5.11 34.37
C LYS A 83 3.28 -5.99 34.91
N ALA A 84 4.29 -6.28 34.11
CA ALA A 84 5.44 -7.09 34.53
C ALA A 84 6.19 -6.45 35.70
N ARG A 85 6.40 -5.13 35.66
CA ARG A 85 7.03 -4.37 36.76
C ARG A 85 6.20 -4.40 38.04
N ARG A 86 4.88 -4.23 37.96
CA ARG A 86 3.98 -4.40 39.13
C ARG A 86 4.05 -5.80 39.75
N LEU A 87 4.30 -6.82 38.93
CA LEU A 87 4.50 -8.20 39.37
C LEU A 87 5.93 -8.50 39.86
N GLY A 88 6.80 -7.49 39.95
CA GLY A 88 8.15 -7.62 40.50
C GLY A 88 9.22 -8.15 39.52
N ARG A 89 8.90 -8.34 38.24
CA ARG A 89 9.89 -8.77 37.22
C ARG A 89 11.02 -7.76 37.12
N SER A 90 12.28 -8.21 37.08
CA SER A 90 13.43 -7.31 36.97
C SER A 90 13.53 -6.70 35.56
N TRP A 91 14.27 -5.60 35.42
CA TRP A 91 14.61 -5.05 34.10
C TRP A 91 15.43 -6.00 33.24
N ALA A 92 16.17 -6.94 33.85
CA ALA A 92 16.91 -7.96 33.12
C ALA A 92 15.96 -8.98 32.49
N ASP A 93 14.98 -9.46 33.26
CA ASP A 93 13.95 -10.40 32.76
C ASP A 93 13.11 -9.77 31.66
N ILE A 94 12.74 -8.50 31.82
CA ILE A 94 12.01 -7.74 30.81
C ILE A 94 12.87 -7.56 29.55
N GLY A 95 14.15 -7.21 29.70
CA GLY A 95 15.08 -7.12 28.58
C GLY A 95 15.17 -8.43 27.79
N VAL A 96 15.34 -9.57 28.48
CA VAL A 96 15.34 -10.89 27.84
C VAL A 96 14.03 -11.13 27.09
N ALA A 97 12.87 -10.84 27.70
CA ALA A 97 11.57 -11.02 27.08
C ALA A 97 11.34 -10.12 25.85
N THR A 98 11.97 -8.94 25.79
CA THR A 98 11.83 -8.00 24.67
C THR A 98 13.01 -8.03 23.70
N GLY A 99 13.98 -8.93 23.89
CA GLY A 99 15.20 -9.00 23.07
C GLY A 99 16.15 -7.80 23.23
N MET A 100 16.08 -7.10 24.36
CA MET A 100 16.89 -5.91 24.67
C MET A 100 17.86 -6.19 25.82
N THR A 101 18.90 -5.37 25.93
CA THR A 101 19.72 -5.39 27.15
C THR A 101 18.92 -4.85 28.34
N ARG A 102 19.31 -5.24 29.56
CA ARG A 102 18.75 -4.67 30.80
C ARG A 102 18.78 -3.14 30.81
N GLN A 103 19.90 -2.56 30.37
CA GLN A 103 20.08 -1.10 30.36
C GLN A 103 19.11 -0.45 29.38
N SER A 104 19.00 -0.96 28.15
CA SER A 104 18.09 -0.43 27.14
C SER A 104 16.62 -0.55 27.56
N ALA A 105 16.24 -1.65 28.22
CA ALA A 105 14.90 -1.81 28.78
C ALA A 105 14.63 -0.77 29.89
N ASN A 106 15.57 -0.59 30.82
CA ASN A 106 15.45 0.41 31.87
C ASN A 106 15.32 1.83 31.29
N GLU A 107 16.21 2.23 30.39
CA GLU A 107 16.18 3.56 29.77
C GLU A 107 14.88 3.83 29.02
N ARG A 108 14.32 2.83 28.32
CA ARG A 108 13.07 2.97 27.57
C ARG A 108 11.86 3.22 28.47
N TRP A 109 11.77 2.52 29.62
CA TRP A 109 10.53 2.44 30.38
C TRP A 109 10.56 3.08 31.77
N LYS A 110 11.74 3.40 32.33
CA LYS A 110 11.87 3.95 33.69
C LYS A 110 11.08 5.25 33.92
N ASP A 111 10.96 6.09 32.89
CA ASP A 111 10.34 7.41 32.98
C ASP A 111 8.87 7.40 32.48
N ARG A 112 8.37 6.25 32.02
CA ARG A 112 7.01 6.06 31.49
C ARG A 112 6.06 5.39 32.50
N MET A 113 6.56 5.07 33.69
CA MET A 113 5.87 4.35 34.78
C MET A 113 5.88 5.17 36.05
#